data_AF-G2FUY3-F1
#
_entry.id   AF-G2FUY3-F1
#
_cell.length_a   1.000
_cell.length_b   1.000
_cell.length_c   1.000
_cell.angle_alpha   90.00
_cell.angle_beta   90.00
_cell.angle_gamma   90.00
#
_symmetry.space_group_name_H-M   'P 1'
#
loop_
_entity.id
_entity.type
_entity.pdbx_description
1 polymer ?
#
loop_
_entity_poly.entity_id
_entity_poly.type
_entity_poly.pdbx_seq_one_letter_code
_entity_poly.pdbx_strand_id
1 'polypeptide(L)'
;MLKKLKNLVAMITCSIFMFSSVAPVMASNTNSAMTTSSYTNQQKQAIEKLSKSEDKLVDYLKANSATNKNIKTLIDNFFSNELTNDEKFTGNEIAELNTLSENNREVKAKSLNKTKAKVPTAVRKSVVINDTDIDFYDNGIFAIGKNNTSTTSDISVAASIRYAQSYKDYYSWVGVHIFTVAQSLNFSYDGVKADYAGNYDGWYQRGSILSLWQVSEWEEGHYAVGNNYEAKVSGLFHTGFEYQGFGLVIQDLVITQYVTCYPNSAYDATYIERDV
;
A
#
# COMPACT_ATOMS: atom_id res chain seq x y z
N MET A 1 74.64 22.83 20.76
CA MET A 1 73.86 22.92 19.50
C MET A 1 72.49 22.28 19.77
N LEU A 2 71.40 23.07 19.93
CA LEU A 2 70.42 23.44 18.88
C LEU A 2 69.75 22.19 18.27
N LYS A 3 68.42 21.95 18.27
CA LYS A 3 67.23 22.79 18.01
C LYS A 3 65.99 21.97 18.46
N LYS A 4 65.05 22.50 19.27
CA LYS A 4 63.95 23.46 19.04
C LYS A 4 62.56 22.80 18.90
N LEU A 5 61.82 22.96 19.99
CA LEU A 5 60.37 23.10 20.18
C LEU A 5 59.76 24.23 19.30
N LYS A 6 58.45 24.17 19.04
CA LYS A 6 57.42 25.23 18.88
C LYS A 6 56.15 24.57 18.29
N ASN A 7 54.87 24.83 18.61
CA ASN A 7 54.04 25.70 19.46
C ASN A 7 52.59 25.13 19.28
N LEU A 8 51.50 25.42 20.02
CA LEU A 8 51.07 26.57 20.81
C LEU A 8 49.85 26.16 21.68
N VAL A 9 49.78 26.73 22.89
CA VAL A 9 48.69 26.69 23.88
C VAL A 9 47.77 27.91 23.68
N ALA A 10 46.47 27.80 23.97
CA ALA A 10 45.71 28.93 24.54
C ALA A 10 44.49 28.47 25.36
N MET A 11 44.52 28.88 26.62
CA MET A 11 43.58 28.75 27.73
C MET A 11 42.68 30.00 27.77
N ILE A 12 41.44 29.96 28.27
CA ILE A 12 40.78 31.13 28.89
C ILE A 12 39.79 30.70 29.98
N THR A 13 39.90 31.42 31.09
CA THR A 13 39.27 31.34 32.40
C THR A 13 38.01 32.23 32.56
N CYS A 14 37.05 31.72 33.33
CA CYS A 14 36.24 32.33 34.41
C CYS A 14 35.82 33.83 34.37
N SER A 15 34.53 34.11 34.61
CA SER A 15 34.03 35.10 35.62
C SER A 15 32.49 35.09 35.77
N ILE A 16 32.04 35.25 37.03
CA ILE A 16 30.66 35.33 37.55
C ILE A 16 30.24 36.81 37.68
N PHE A 17 28.96 37.18 37.43
CA PHE A 17 28.33 38.36 38.07
C PHE A 17 26.79 38.27 38.17
N MET A 18 26.30 38.27 39.42
CA MET A 18 25.12 38.89 40.07
C MET A 18 23.69 38.91 39.48
N PHE A 19 22.75 38.61 40.39
CA PHE A 19 21.28 38.71 40.36
C PHE A 19 20.72 40.16 40.22
N SER A 20 19.55 40.32 39.55
CA SER A 20 18.28 40.77 40.19
C SER A 20 17.10 40.96 39.21
N SER A 21 15.94 40.46 39.67
CA SER A 21 14.52 40.70 39.36
C SER A 21 14.07 41.52 38.13
N VAL A 22 13.19 40.95 37.31
CA VAL A 22 11.73 41.25 37.24
C VAL A 22 11.03 40.13 36.44
N ALA A 23 9.85 39.67 36.88
CA ALA A 23 8.97 38.84 36.04
C ALA A 23 8.15 39.74 35.10
N PRO A 24 7.94 39.32 33.84
CA PRO A 24 6.58 38.92 33.48
C PRO A 24 6.53 37.62 32.65
N VAL A 25 5.36 36.98 32.74
CA VAL A 25 4.92 35.81 31.98
C VAL A 25 5.13 36.00 30.48
N MET A 26 5.81 35.06 29.83
CA MET A 26 5.74 34.79 28.40
C MET A 26 5.75 33.27 28.20
N ALA A 27 4.70 32.77 27.55
CA ALA A 27 4.55 31.39 27.15
C ALA A 27 5.76 30.94 26.30
N SER A 28 6.37 29.82 26.67
CA SER A 28 7.27 29.09 25.78
C SER A 28 6.71 27.69 25.58
N ASN A 29 6.19 27.51 24.36
CA ASN A 29 5.84 26.28 23.68
C ASN A 29 6.39 25.02 24.34
N THR A 30 5.47 24.15 24.74
CA THR A 30 5.71 22.71 24.74
C THR A 30 6.02 22.31 23.29
N ASN A 31 7.28 22.40 22.90
CA ASN A 31 7.80 21.60 21.80
C ASN A 31 7.67 20.16 22.27
N SER A 32 6.55 19.54 21.89
CA SER A 32 6.43 18.10 21.87
C SER A 32 7.62 17.60 21.06
N ALA A 33 8.59 17.01 21.75
CA ALA A 33 9.68 16.31 21.12
C ALA A 33 9.05 15.24 20.23
N MET A 34 9.01 15.53 18.93
CA MET A 34 8.65 14.60 17.89
C MET A 34 9.72 13.52 17.94
N THR A 35 9.41 12.40 18.59
CA THR A 35 10.27 11.22 18.62
C THR A 35 10.48 10.74 17.19
N THR A 36 11.63 11.05 16.62
CA THR A 36 12.17 10.35 15.45
C THR A 36 12.46 8.92 15.88
N SER A 37 11.58 7.98 15.53
CA SER A 37 11.86 6.56 15.70
C SER A 37 13.03 6.18 14.79
N SER A 38 14.22 6.03 15.38
CA SER A 38 15.39 5.55 14.64
C SER A 38 15.20 4.07 14.32
N TYR A 39 15.01 3.73 13.04
CA TYR A 39 14.92 2.34 12.59
C TYR A 39 16.16 1.53 12.99
N THR A 40 15.96 0.25 13.32
CA THR A 40 17.06 -0.69 13.55
C THR A 40 17.85 -0.90 12.25
N ASN A 41 19.08 -1.41 12.33
CA ASN A 41 19.86 -1.72 11.14
C ASN A 41 19.20 -2.79 10.28
N GLN A 42 18.53 -3.77 10.90
CA GLN A 42 17.80 -4.83 10.19
C GLN A 42 16.61 -4.25 9.42
N GLN A 43 15.82 -3.36 10.05
CA GLN A 43 14.74 -2.65 9.40
C GLN A 43 15.22 -1.81 8.21
N LYS A 44 16.35 -1.10 8.35
CA LYS A 44 16.94 -0.33 7.24
C LYS A 44 17.33 -1.22 6.07
N GLN A 45 17.94 -2.37 6.35
CA GLN A 45 18.32 -3.35 5.32
C GLN A 45 17.09 -3.92 4.62
N ALA A 46 16.04 -4.28 5.37
CA ALA A 46 14.78 -4.79 4.81
C ALA A 46 14.09 -3.76 3.91
N ILE A 47 14.04 -2.48 4.31
CA ILE A 47 13.49 -1.39 3.48
C ILE A 47 14.30 -1.21 2.20
N GLU A 48 15.63 -1.16 2.30
CA GLU A 48 16.50 -0.97 1.14
C GLU A 48 16.37 -2.13 0.14
N LYS A 49 16.36 -3.37 0.64
CA LYS A 49 16.11 -4.56 -0.16
C LYS A 49 14.75 -4.48 -0.85
N LEU A 50 13.73 -4.02 -0.13
CA LEU A 50 12.36 -3.91 -0.65
C LEU A 50 12.29 -2.90 -1.80
N SER A 51 12.85 -1.70 -1.64
CA SER A 51 12.91 -0.72 -2.73
C SER A 51 13.65 -1.24 -3.97
N LYS A 52 14.77 -1.96 -3.80
CA LYS A 52 15.49 -2.57 -4.92
C LYS A 52 14.66 -3.64 -5.63
N SER A 53 13.98 -4.50 -4.88
CA SER A 53 13.12 -5.53 -5.44
C SER A 53 11.89 -4.95 -6.14
N GLU A 54 11.30 -3.88 -5.62
CA GLU A 54 10.22 -3.12 -6.27
C GLU A 54 10.66 -2.58 -7.65
N ASP A 55 11.82 -1.93 -7.71
CA ASP A 55 12.37 -1.41 -8.97
C ASP A 55 12.65 -2.54 -9.97
N LYS A 56 13.26 -3.64 -9.52
CA LYS A 56 13.56 -4.80 -10.36
C LYS A 56 12.30 -5.48 -10.90
N LEU A 57 11.23 -5.58 -10.09
CA LEU A 57 9.95 -6.11 -10.56
C LEU A 57 9.33 -5.20 -11.62
N VAL A 58 9.33 -3.89 -11.39
CA VAL A 58 8.81 -2.91 -12.35
C VAL A 58 9.54 -3.01 -13.70
N ASP A 59 10.87 -3.08 -13.68
CA ASP A 59 11.68 -3.20 -14.89
C ASP A 59 11.44 -4.53 -15.61
N TYR A 60 11.35 -5.63 -14.86
CA TYR A 60 11.01 -6.95 -15.42
C TYR A 60 9.65 -6.93 -16.11
N LEU A 61 8.63 -6.36 -15.46
CA LEU A 61 7.29 -6.26 -16.03
C LEU A 61 7.30 -5.36 -17.27
N LYS A 62 7.92 -4.17 -17.23
CA LYS A 62 8.03 -3.32 -18.43
C LYS A 62 8.67 -4.04 -19.62
N ALA A 63 9.69 -4.86 -19.38
CA ALA A 63 10.36 -5.62 -20.44
C ALA A 63 9.52 -6.80 -20.98
N ASN A 64 8.61 -7.36 -20.19
CA ASN A 64 7.90 -8.60 -20.52
C ASN A 64 6.38 -8.43 -20.77
N SER A 65 5.76 -7.33 -20.30
CA SER A 65 4.31 -7.09 -20.39
C SER A 65 3.80 -6.90 -21.82
N ALA A 66 4.66 -6.60 -22.79
CA ALA A 66 4.28 -6.52 -24.20
C ALA A 66 3.94 -7.88 -24.84
N THR A 67 4.26 -8.99 -24.17
CA THR A 67 4.12 -10.35 -24.75
C THR A 67 2.74 -11.01 -24.54
N ASN A 68 1.73 -10.26 -24.07
CA ASN A 68 0.38 -10.78 -23.80
C ASN A 68 0.35 -11.97 -22.81
N LYS A 69 1.41 -12.12 -22.02
CA LYS A 69 1.52 -13.16 -20.99
C LYS A 69 0.63 -12.79 -19.80
N ASN A 70 -0.02 -13.80 -19.23
CA ASN A 70 -0.78 -13.66 -17.99
C ASN A 70 0.11 -13.05 -16.89
N ILE A 71 -0.35 -11.95 -16.27
CA ILE A 71 0.42 -11.21 -15.25
C ILE A 71 0.83 -12.11 -14.08
N LYS A 72 -0.03 -13.04 -13.65
CA LYS A 72 0.30 -14.01 -12.62
C LYS A 72 1.50 -14.87 -13.00
N THR A 73 1.56 -15.34 -14.25
CA THR A 73 2.71 -16.11 -14.75
C THR A 73 3.99 -15.27 -14.79
N LEU A 74 3.89 -13.98 -15.10
CA LEU A 74 5.05 -13.07 -15.04
C LEU A 74 5.56 -12.91 -13.61
N ILE A 75 4.67 -12.74 -12.64
CA ILE A 75 5.04 -12.67 -11.22
C ILE A 75 5.67 -13.97 -10.74
N ASP A 76 5.06 -15.12 -11.04
CA ASP A 76 5.58 -16.43 -10.67
C ASP A 76 7.01 -16.64 -11.26
N ASN A 77 7.24 -16.22 -12.51
CA ASN A 77 8.54 -16.28 -13.16
C ASN A 77 9.57 -15.33 -12.54
N PHE A 78 9.17 -14.13 -12.17
CA PHE A 78 10.04 -13.15 -11.51
C PHE A 78 10.63 -13.72 -10.22
N PHE A 79 9.78 -14.24 -9.33
CA PHE A 79 10.24 -14.83 -8.07
C PHE A 79 11.04 -16.12 -8.24
N SER A 80 10.75 -16.88 -9.30
CA SER A 80 11.44 -18.15 -9.57
C SER A 80 12.82 -17.95 -10.19
N ASN A 81 12.98 -17.00 -11.11
CA ASN A 81 14.13 -16.93 -12.02
C ASN A 81 14.93 -15.63 -11.95
N GLU A 82 14.32 -14.52 -11.56
CA GLU A 82 14.95 -13.20 -11.65
C GLU A 82 15.63 -12.76 -10.35
N LEU A 83 15.19 -13.33 -9.22
CA LEU A 83 15.78 -13.06 -7.91
C LEU A 83 16.86 -14.08 -7.57
N THR A 84 18.06 -13.57 -7.25
CA THR A 84 19.11 -14.36 -6.60
C THR A 84 18.72 -14.72 -5.17
N ASN A 85 19.42 -15.67 -4.55
CA ASN A 85 19.11 -16.11 -3.19
C ASN A 85 19.19 -14.97 -2.15
N ASP A 86 20.13 -14.04 -2.33
CA ASP A 86 20.29 -12.90 -1.41
C ASP A 86 19.21 -11.82 -1.61
N GLU A 87 18.63 -11.76 -2.81
CA GLU A 87 17.52 -10.84 -3.14
C GLU A 87 16.16 -11.38 -2.70
N LYS A 88 16.02 -12.69 -2.51
CA LYS A 88 14.78 -13.30 -2.02
C LYS A 88 14.54 -12.91 -0.57
N PHE A 89 13.31 -12.53 -0.26
CA PHE A 89 12.92 -12.22 1.11
C PHE A 89 12.78 -13.49 1.94
N THR A 90 13.18 -13.38 3.20
CA THR A 90 12.92 -14.35 4.26
C THR A 90 11.65 -13.96 5.02
N GLY A 91 11.04 -14.92 5.72
CA GLY A 91 9.89 -14.65 6.59
C GLY A 91 10.20 -13.60 7.69
N ASN A 92 11.42 -13.59 8.22
CA ASN A 92 11.85 -12.62 9.22
C ASN A 92 11.91 -11.19 8.66
N GLU A 93 12.43 -11.00 7.45
CA GLU A 93 12.47 -9.68 6.80
C GLU A 93 11.04 -9.16 6.55
N ILE A 94 10.10 -10.02 6.15
CA ILE A 94 8.69 -9.61 6.01
C ILE A 94 8.05 -9.28 7.36
N ALA A 95 8.34 -10.06 8.41
CA ALA A 95 7.84 -9.77 9.75
C ALA A 95 8.34 -8.41 10.28
N GLU A 96 9.61 -8.09 10.03
CA GLU A 96 10.19 -6.78 10.39
C GLU A 96 9.52 -5.63 9.63
N LEU A 97 9.25 -5.80 8.33
CA LEU A 97 8.51 -4.82 7.52
C LEU A 97 7.09 -4.63 8.03
N ASN A 98 6.40 -5.72 8.40
CA ASN A 98 5.06 -5.65 8.96
C ASN A 98 5.04 -4.89 10.30
N THR A 99 5.92 -5.25 11.23
CA THR A 99 6.07 -4.55 12.51
C THR A 99 6.38 -3.06 12.31
N LEU A 100 7.20 -2.73 11.31
CA LEU A 100 7.51 -1.35 10.97
C LEU A 100 6.26 -0.59 10.48
N SER A 101 5.49 -1.18 9.56
CA SER A 101 4.25 -0.59 9.04
C SER A 101 3.25 -0.33 10.17
N GLU A 102 3.04 -1.31 11.05
CA GLU A 102 2.16 -1.19 12.22
C GLU A 102 2.57 -0.04 13.15
N ASN A 103 3.87 0.10 13.43
CA ASN A 103 4.39 1.18 14.27
C ASN A 103 4.18 2.55 13.62
N ASN A 104 4.46 2.67 12.31
CA ASN A 104 4.25 3.91 11.56
C ASN A 104 2.77 4.31 11.56
N ARG A 105 1.86 3.34 11.41
CA ARG A 105 0.41 3.54 11.52
C ARG A 105 0.01 4.00 12.92
N GLU A 106 0.54 3.40 13.98
CA GLU A 106 0.24 3.81 15.36
C GLU A 106 0.61 5.27 15.62
N VAL A 107 1.81 5.68 15.18
CA VAL A 107 2.27 7.06 15.30
C VAL A 107 1.33 8.01 14.54
N LYS A 108 0.92 7.63 13.32
CA LYS A 108 0.00 8.42 12.49
C LYS A 108 -1.43 8.46 13.06
N ALA A 109 -1.91 7.37 13.66
CA ALA A 109 -3.21 7.31 14.29
C ALA A 109 -3.28 8.26 15.50
N LYS A 110 -2.24 8.25 16.33
CA LYS A 110 -2.07 9.17 17.47
C LYS A 110 -2.04 10.62 17.02
N SER A 111 -1.28 10.94 15.96
CA SER A 111 -1.19 12.32 15.45
C SER A 111 -2.50 12.83 14.86
N LEU A 112 -3.33 11.94 14.31
CA LEU A 112 -4.64 12.26 13.73
C LEU A 112 -5.81 12.15 14.72
N ASN A 113 -5.57 11.77 15.97
CA ASN A 113 -6.60 11.43 16.95
C ASN A 113 -7.64 10.42 16.40
N LYS A 114 -7.15 9.38 15.72
CA LYS A 114 -7.94 8.29 15.14
C LYS A 114 -7.53 6.94 15.73
N THR A 115 -8.37 5.92 15.56
CA THR A 115 -7.99 4.53 15.81
C THR A 115 -7.11 4.02 14.66
N LYS A 116 -6.25 3.02 14.93
CA LYS A 116 -5.35 2.41 13.92
C LYS A 116 -6.12 1.93 12.69
N ALA A 117 -7.21 1.19 12.90
CA ALA A 117 -8.12 0.70 11.86
C ALA A 117 -8.72 1.79 10.93
N LYS A 118 -8.63 3.08 11.31
CA LYS A 118 -9.10 4.21 10.49
C LYS A 118 -7.98 4.89 9.70
N VAL A 119 -6.74 4.39 9.78
CA VAL A 119 -5.58 4.89 9.03
C VAL A 119 -5.32 3.93 7.86
N PRO A 120 -5.43 4.41 6.60
CA PRO A 120 -5.10 3.60 5.44
C PRO A 120 -3.68 3.06 5.47
N THR A 121 -3.50 1.86 4.91
CA THR A 121 -2.19 1.27 4.67
C THR A 121 -1.42 2.23 3.78
N ALA A 122 -0.16 2.48 4.12
CA ALA A 122 0.65 3.39 3.35
C ALA A 122 1.11 2.70 2.07
N VAL A 123 0.40 2.95 0.96
CA VAL A 123 0.96 2.75 -0.37
C VAL A 123 2.19 3.64 -0.46
N ARG A 124 3.36 3.02 -0.59
CA ARG A 124 4.65 3.71 -0.66
C ARG A 124 5.00 4.11 -2.09
N LYS A 125 4.51 3.35 -3.06
CA LYS A 125 4.82 3.51 -4.48
C LYS A 125 3.70 2.87 -5.29
N SER A 126 3.21 3.59 -6.29
CA SER A 126 2.27 3.07 -7.30
C SER A 126 2.89 3.21 -8.67
N VAL A 127 2.73 2.19 -9.51
CA VAL A 127 3.25 2.18 -10.90
C VAL A 127 2.19 1.62 -11.82
N VAL A 128 2.00 2.26 -12.97
CA VAL A 128 1.11 1.76 -14.04
C VAL A 128 1.96 1.22 -15.20
N ILE A 129 1.69 -0.01 -15.63
CA ILE A 129 2.37 -0.68 -16.75
C ILE A 129 1.31 -1.34 -17.63
N ASN A 130 1.11 -0.87 -18.87
CA ASN A 130 0.17 -1.46 -19.84
C ASN A 130 -1.22 -1.77 -19.22
N ASP A 131 -1.87 -0.74 -18.68
CA ASP A 131 -3.18 -0.82 -18.00
C ASP A 131 -3.19 -1.74 -16.76
N THR A 132 -2.02 -2.03 -16.19
CA THR A 132 -1.89 -2.75 -14.92
C THR A 132 -1.37 -1.80 -13.86
N ASP A 133 -2.14 -1.60 -12.80
CA ASP A 133 -1.74 -0.83 -11.63
C ASP A 133 -1.05 -1.75 -10.62
N ILE A 134 0.08 -1.30 -10.11
CA ILE A 134 0.87 -2.00 -9.11
C ILE A 134 1.03 -1.08 -7.91
N ASP A 135 0.51 -1.48 -6.77
CA ASP A 135 0.66 -0.79 -5.50
C ASP A 135 1.61 -1.56 -4.60
N PHE A 136 2.69 -0.90 -4.19
CA PHE A 136 3.63 -1.42 -3.21
C PHE A 136 3.28 -0.89 -1.84
N TYR A 137 3.21 -1.77 -0.85
CA TYR A 137 2.93 -1.42 0.55
C TYR A 137 4.20 -1.53 1.38
N ASP A 138 4.16 -0.93 2.57
CA ASP A 138 5.29 -0.94 3.48
C ASP A 138 5.43 -2.17 4.38
N ASN A 139 4.44 -3.05 4.35
CA ASN A 139 4.34 -4.29 5.14
C ASN A 139 4.82 -5.56 4.40
N GLY A 140 5.53 -5.41 3.28
CA GLY A 140 6.03 -6.55 2.50
C GLY A 140 4.98 -7.26 1.65
N ILE A 141 3.85 -6.60 1.40
CA ILE A 141 2.88 -6.96 0.37
C ILE A 141 2.99 -5.99 -0.81
N PHE A 142 2.60 -6.47 -1.98
CA PHE A 142 2.23 -5.62 -3.10
C PHE A 142 0.94 -6.16 -3.73
N ALA A 143 0.22 -5.27 -4.41
CA ALA A 143 -1.02 -5.60 -5.07
C ALA A 143 -0.94 -5.23 -6.55
N ILE A 144 -1.59 -6.04 -7.38
CA ILE A 144 -1.65 -5.86 -8.82
C ILE A 144 -3.11 -5.90 -9.24
N GLY A 145 -3.58 -4.84 -9.86
CA GLY A 145 -4.92 -4.77 -10.45
C GLY A 145 -4.83 -4.35 -11.90
N LYS A 146 -5.88 -4.61 -12.65
CA LYS A 146 -6.03 -3.93 -13.95
C LYS A 146 -6.63 -2.55 -13.70
N ASN A 147 -6.04 -1.56 -14.35
CA ASN A 147 -6.62 -0.25 -14.44
C ASN A 147 -7.89 -0.37 -15.29
N ASN A 148 -9.02 -0.53 -14.60
CA ASN A 148 -10.33 -0.63 -15.22
C ASN A 148 -10.93 0.78 -15.30
N THR A 149 -10.19 1.70 -15.91
CA THR A 149 -10.71 3.00 -16.31
C THR A 149 -11.05 2.96 -17.79
N SER A 150 -12.25 3.41 -18.14
CA SER A 150 -12.60 3.65 -19.53
C SER A 150 -12.94 5.12 -19.71
N THR A 151 -12.08 5.83 -20.44
CA THR A 151 -12.34 7.19 -20.89
C THR A 151 -13.06 7.12 -22.23
N THR A 152 -14.39 7.06 -22.23
CA THR A 152 -15.16 7.22 -23.47
C THR A 152 -15.64 8.65 -23.63
N SER A 153 -15.25 9.25 -24.75
CA SER A 153 -15.56 10.64 -25.14
C SER A 153 -16.89 10.78 -25.90
N ASP A 154 -17.50 9.65 -26.30
CA ASP A 154 -18.68 9.66 -27.16
C ASP A 154 -19.95 9.43 -26.34
N ILE A 155 -20.68 10.53 -26.11
CA ILE A 155 -22.00 10.55 -25.48
C ILE A 155 -23.02 10.03 -26.50
N SER A 156 -23.30 8.73 -26.51
CA SER A 156 -24.48 8.23 -27.20
C SER A 156 -25.70 8.46 -26.31
N VAL A 157 -26.66 9.28 -26.76
CA VAL A 157 -27.89 9.67 -26.04
C VAL A 157 -28.90 8.49 -25.88
N ALA A 158 -28.56 7.29 -26.34
CA ALA A 158 -29.39 6.10 -26.22
C ALA A 158 -28.94 5.28 -25.01
N ALA A 159 -29.92 4.84 -24.18
CA ALA A 159 -29.69 3.95 -23.05
C ALA A 159 -28.85 2.74 -23.49
N SER A 160 -27.61 2.70 -23.02
CA SER A 160 -26.62 1.69 -23.41
C SER A 160 -26.14 0.95 -22.19
N ILE A 161 -25.83 -0.34 -22.36
CA ILE A 161 -25.34 -1.20 -21.27
C ILE A 161 -23.82 -1.31 -21.37
N ARG A 162 -23.13 -1.20 -20.23
CA ARG A 162 -21.69 -1.41 -20.14
C ARG A 162 -21.34 -2.32 -18.98
N TYR A 163 -20.56 -3.35 -19.30
CA TYR A 163 -19.93 -4.21 -18.31
C TYR A 163 -18.70 -3.49 -17.74
N ALA A 164 -18.55 -3.55 -16.42
CA ALA A 164 -17.36 -3.11 -15.73
C ALA A 164 -16.96 -4.14 -14.67
N GLN A 165 -15.68 -4.16 -14.36
CA GLN A 165 -15.09 -5.05 -13.38
C GLN A 165 -13.99 -4.30 -12.64
N SER A 166 -13.80 -4.60 -11.36
CA SER A 166 -12.53 -4.36 -10.66
C SER A 166 -11.99 -5.69 -10.20
N TYR A 167 -10.68 -5.85 -10.25
CA TYR A 167 -10.02 -7.00 -9.66
C TYR A 167 -8.63 -6.57 -9.19
N LYS A 168 -8.20 -7.15 -8.06
CA LYS A 168 -6.88 -6.91 -7.51
C LYS A 168 -6.34 -8.17 -6.84
N ASP A 169 -5.15 -8.58 -7.23
CA ASP A 169 -4.38 -9.68 -6.67
C ASP A 169 -3.38 -9.16 -5.65
N TYR A 170 -3.25 -9.84 -4.52
CA TYR A 170 -2.32 -9.50 -3.44
C TYR A 170 -1.24 -10.57 -3.31
N TYR A 171 0.01 -10.13 -3.24
CA TYR A 171 1.19 -10.98 -3.19
C TYR A 171 2.11 -10.56 -2.05
N SER A 172 2.80 -11.54 -1.45
CA SER A 172 3.91 -11.28 -0.54
C SER A 172 5.24 -11.28 -1.29
N TRP A 173 6.23 -10.52 -0.82
CA TRP A 173 7.59 -10.50 -1.34
C TRP A 173 8.39 -11.80 -1.13
N VAL A 174 7.84 -12.80 -0.43
CA VAL A 174 8.35 -14.19 -0.48
C VAL A 174 7.89 -14.96 -1.72
N GLY A 175 7.12 -14.34 -2.62
CA GLY A 175 6.65 -14.93 -3.87
C GLY A 175 5.34 -15.72 -3.77
N VAL A 176 4.54 -15.49 -2.73
CA VAL A 176 3.26 -16.17 -2.51
C VAL A 176 2.12 -15.27 -2.94
N HIS A 177 1.24 -15.77 -3.81
CA HIS A 177 -0.08 -15.19 -4.05
C HIS A 177 -0.97 -15.47 -2.84
N ILE A 178 -1.45 -14.41 -2.20
CA ILE A 178 -2.17 -14.49 -0.93
C ILE A 178 -3.66 -14.65 -1.19
N PHE A 179 -4.27 -13.74 -1.96
CA PHE A 179 -5.68 -13.77 -2.36
C PHE A 179 -5.95 -12.77 -3.50
N THR A 180 -7.17 -12.86 -4.05
CA THR A 180 -7.74 -11.94 -5.03
C THR A 180 -9.05 -11.38 -4.48
N VAL A 181 -9.33 -10.11 -4.75
CA VAL A 181 -10.65 -9.48 -4.51
C VAL A 181 -11.13 -8.89 -5.83
N ALA A 182 -12.38 -9.19 -6.20
CA ALA A 182 -12.96 -8.74 -7.45
C ALA A 182 -14.45 -8.47 -7.33
N GLN A 183 -14.95 -7.67 -8.25
CA GLN A 183 -16.37 -7.46 -8.46
C GLN A 183 -16.65 -7.10 -9.91
N SER A 184 -17.87 -7.36 -10.36
CA SER A 184 -18.35 -6.95 -11.67
C SER A 184 -19.81 -6.53 -11.63
N LEU A 185 -20.22 -5.69 -12.57
CA LEU A 185 -21.63 -5.46 -12.89
C LEU A 185 -21.83 -4.89 -14.28
N ASN A 186 -23.09 -4.92 -14.73
CA ASN A 186 -23.55 -4.12 -15.84
C ASN A 186 -24.19 -2.82 -15.33
N PHE A 187 -23.76 -1.72 -15.92
CA PHE A 187 -24.39 -0.41 -15.79
C PHE A 187 -25.24 -0.10 -17.01
N SER A 188 -26.30 0.67 -16.82
CA SER A 188 -26.96 1.41 -17.90
C SER A 188 -26.67 2.90 -17.75
N TYR A 189 -26.66 3.63 -18.87
CA TYR A 189 -26.46 5.08 -18.87
C TYR A 189 -27.17 5.72 -20.06
N ASP A 190 -27.56 6.98 -19.92
CA ASP A 190 -28.30 7.74 -20.94
C ASP A 190 -27.69 9.14 -21.23
N GLY A 191 -26.50 9.43 -20.71
CA GLY A 191 -25.88 10.76 -20.79
C GLY A 191 -26.27 11.69 -19.65
N VAL A 192 -27.30 11.37 -18.87
CA VAL A 192 -27.79 12.16 -17.73
C VAL A 192 -27.59 11.44 -16.40
N LYS A 193 -27.86 10.14 -16.36
CA LYS A 193 -27.64 9.26 -15.20
C LYS A 193 -27.02 7.93 -15.60
N ALA A 194 -26.34 7.30 -14.64
CA ALA A 194 -26.00 5.89 -14.64
C ALA A 194 -26.93 5.13 -13.69
N ASP A 195 -27.21 3.87 -14.00
CA ASP A 195 -28.13 3.01 -13.24
C ASP A 195 -27.70 1.54 -13.29
N TYR A 196 -28.31 0.69 -12.47
CA TYR A 196 -28.09 -0.75 -12.47
C TYR A 196 -28.67 -1.42 -13.71
N ALA A 197 -27.91 -2.32 -14.35
CA ALA A 197 -28.37 -3.11 -15.49
C ALA A 197 -28.15 -4.63 -15.34
N GLY A 198 -27.99 -5.12 -14.11
CA GLY A 198 -27.88 -6.56 -13.83
C GLY A 198 -26.45 -7.06 -13.62
N ASN A 199 -26.34 -8.39 -13.42
CA ASN A 199 -25.08 -9.14 -13.35
C ASN A 199 -24.06 -8.62 -12.33
N TYR A 200 -24.54 -8.12 -11.19
CA TYR A 200 -23.64 -7.83 -10.08
C TYR A 200 -23.11 -9.15 -9.49
N ASP A 201 -21.80 -9.22 -9.32
CA ASP A 201 -21.12 -10.30 -8.62
C ASP A 201 -19.94 -9.70 -7.85
N GLY A 202 -19.82 -10.06 -6.57
CA GLY A 202 -18.74 -9.65 -5.68
C GLY A 202 -18.10 -10.89 -5.10
N TRP A 203 -16.78 -11.04 -5.21
CA TRP A 203 -16.13 -12.26 -4.73
C TRP A 203 -14.68 -12.04 -4.33
N TYR A 204 -14.20 -13.02 -3.59
CA TYR A 204 -12.81 -13.19 -3.27
C TYR A 204 -12.36 -14.59 -3.65
N GLN A 205 -11.06 -14.75 -3.91
CA GLN A 205 -10.46 -16.04 -4.18
C GLN A 205 -9.22 -16.21 -3.32
N ARG A 206 -9.10 -17.35 -2.65
CA ARG A 206 -7.89 -17.71 -1.90
C ARG A 206 -6.74 -17.97 -2.87
N GLY A 207 -5.55 -17.50 -2.50
CA GLY A 207 -4.30 -17.84 -3.18
C GLY A 207 -3.75 -19.21 -2.79
N SER A 208 -2.43 -19.33 -2.64
CA SER A 208 -1.76 -20.61 -2.44
C SER A 208 -2.08 -21.28 -1.08
N ILE A 209 -1.84 -22.60 -0.98
CA ILE A 209 -2.13 -23.39 0.23
C ILE A 209 -1.32 -22.98 1.46
N LEU A 210 -0.23 -22.22 1.28
CA LEU A 210 0.64 -21.74 2.36
C LEU A 210 0.12 -20.48 3.06
N SER A 211 -0.99 -19.89 2.61
CA SER A 211 -1.60 -18.76 3.30
C SER A 211 -2.67 -19.23 4.29
N LEU A 212 -2.50 -18.98 5.60
CA LEU A 212 -3.63 -18.90 6.53
C LEU A 212 -4.51 -17.73 6.08
N TRP A 213 -5.79 -17.98 5.93
CA TRP A 213 -6.67 -16.93 5.45
C TRP A 213 -8.10 -17.10 5.93
N GLN A 214 -8.65 -16.03 6.49
CA GLN A 214 -10.04 -15.89 6.86
C GLN A 214 -10.54 -14.53 6.40
N VAL A 215 -11.77 -14.48 5.92
CA VAL A 215 -12.47 -13.22 5.66
C VAL A 215 -13.57 -13.05 6.70
N SER A 216 -13.68 -11.86 7.27
CA SER A 216 -14.79 -11.43 8.10
C SER A 216 -15.35 -10.11 7.59
N GLU A 217 -16.53 -9.72 8.09
CA GLU A 217 -17.16 -8.44 7.74
C GLU A 217 -17.30 -8.24 6.22
N TRP A 218 -17.52 -9.33 5.47
CA TRP A 218 -17.73 -9.26 4.03
C TRP A 218 -19.05 -8.52 3.75
N GLU A 219 -18.95 -7.46 2.95
CA GLU A 219 -20.05 -6.63 2.50
C GLU A 219 -19.91 -6.40 1.00
N GLU A 220 -21.00 -6.63 0.27
CA GLU A 220 -21.04 -6.47 -1.16
C GLU A 220 -22.37 -5.80 -1.54
N GLY A 221 -22.37 -5.00 -2.59
CA GLY A 221 -23.58 -4.39 -3.08
C GLY A 221 -23.33 -3.38 -4.19
N HIS A 222 -24.42 -2.72 -4.56
CA HIS A 222 -24.42 -1.70 -5.58
C HIS A 222 -25.47 -0.64 -5.26
N TYR A 223 -25.20 0.61 -5.60
CA TYR A 223 -26.02 1.74 -5.18
C TYR A 223 -25.87 2.96 -6.09
N ALA A 224 -26.91 3.81 -6.09
CA ALA A 224 -26.88 5.10 -6.78
C ALA A 224 -26.07 6.12 -5.97
N VAL A 225 -25.26 6.93 -6.66
CA VAL A 225 -24.44 8.01 -6.08
C VAL A 225 -24.66 9.28 -6.89
N GLY A 226 -25.72 10.03 -6.54
CA GLY A 226 -26.15 11.16 -7.36
C GLY A 226 -26.60 10.69 -8.74
N ASN A 227 -25.96 11.21 -9.79
CA ASN A 227 -26.19 10.75 -11.17
C ASN A 227 -25.29 9.58 -11.58
N ASN A 228 -24.40 9.13 -10.70
CA ASN A 228 -23.52 7.99 -10.94
C ASN A 228 -24.14 6.72 -10.34
N TYR A 229 -23.57 5.58 -10.69
CA TYR A 229 -23.91 4.30 -10.08
C TYR A 229 -22.64 3.57 -9.68
N GLU A 230 -22.64 2.92 -8.54
CA GLU A 230 -21.44 2.31 -7.97
C GLU A 230 -21.70 0.85 -7.55
N ALA A 231 -20.74 -0.01 -7.81
CA ALA A 231 -20.60 -1.33 -7.20
C ALA A 231 -19.51 -1.27 -6.14
N LYS A 232 -19.74 -1.94 -5.00
CA LYS A 232 -18.84 -2.00 -3.87
C LYS A 232 -18.63 -3.44 -3.42
N VAL A 233 -17.40 -3.80 -3.10
CA VAL A 233 -17.05 -4.94 -2.27
C VAL A 233 -16.14 -4.50 -1.13
N SER A 234 -16.32 -5.07 0.05
CA SER A 234 -15.54 -4.79 1.24
C SER A 234 -15.39 -6.02 2.09
N GLY A 235 -14.24 -6.17 2.74
CA GLY A 235 -14.04 -7.23 3.72
C GLY A 235 -12.79 -7.01 4.55
N LEU A 236 -12.74 -7.68 5.69
CA LEU A 236 -11.58 -7.79 6.54
C LEU A 236 -10.89 -9.13 6.26
N PHE A 237 -9.68 -9.07 5.72
CA PHE A 237 -8.87 -10.19 5.30
C PHE A 237 -7.81 -10.43 6.38
N HIS A 238 -8.00 -11.49 7.16
CA HIS A 238 -6.99 -12.02 8.07
C HIS A 238 -6.11 -12.97 7.29
N THR A 239 -4.88 -12.56 7.02
CA THR A 239 -3.95 -13.32 6.19
C THR A 239 -2.75 -13.70 7.02
N GLY A 240 -2.13 -14.81 6.70
CA GLY A 240 -0.77 -15.05 7.10
C GLY A 240 -0.12 -16.15 6.31
N PHE A 241 1.18 -16.28 6.40
CA PHE A 241 1.90 -17.37 5.71
C PHE A 241 3.04 -17.87 6.58
N GLU A 242 3.38 -19.14 6.36
CA GLU A 242 4.53 -19.79 6.98
C GLU A 242 5.60 -20.00 5.90
N TYR A 243 6.85 -19.62 6.19
CA TYR A 243 7.96 -19.81 5.27
C TYR A 243 9.04 -20.69 5.89
N GLN A 244 9.24 -21.89 5.32
CA GLN A 244 10.28 -22.85 5.73
C GLN A 244 10.36 -23.15 7.24
N GLY A 245 9.22 -23.21 7.93
CA GLY A 245 9.17 -23.45 9.39
C GLY A 245 9.49 -22.22 10.24
N PHE A 246 9.77 -21.07 9.62
CA PHE A 246 10.02 -19.80 10.30
C PHE A 246 8.83 -18.86 10.17
N GLY A 247 8.13 -18.71 11.28
CA GLY A 247 7.21 -17.61 11.56
C GLY A 247 5.90 -17.67 10.80
N LEU A 248 4.79 -17.54 11.53
CA LEU A 248 3.51 -17.15 10.95
C LEU A 248 3.49 -15.62 10.89
N VAL A 249 3.61 -15.04 9.70
CA VAL A 249 3.41 -13.60 9.52
C VAL A 249 1.92 -13.37 9.37
N ILE A 250 1.24 -12.80 10.37
CA ILE A 250 -0.20 -12.46 10.31
C ILE A 250 -0.35 -10.99 9.91
N GLN A 251 -1.26 -10.70 8.98
CA GLN A 251 -1.60 -9.37 8.51
C GLN A 251 -3.11 -9.27 8.34
N ASP A 252 -3.69 -8.22 8.91
CA ASP A 252 -5.11 -7.92 8.81
C ASP A 252 -5.31 -6.74 7.85
N LEU A 253 -6.04 -6.98 6.76
CA LEU A 253 -6.27 -6.01 5.69
C LEU A 253 -7.77 -5.78 5.49
N VAL A 254 -8.25 -4.58 5.78
CA VAL A 254 -9.55 -4.09 5.29
C VAL A 254 -9.38 -3.64 3.86
N ILE A 255 -10.03 -4.35 2.95
CA ILE A 255 -10.04 -4.01 1.52
C ILE A 255 -11.42 -3.52 1.18
N THR A 256 -11.49 -2.41 0.46
CA THR A 256 -12.73 -1.91 -0.13
C THR A 256 -12.46 -1.51 -1.57
N GLN A 257 -13.24 -2.06 -2.50
CA GLN A 257 -13.15 -1.71 -3.91
C GLN A 257 -14.47 -1.10 -4.36
N TYR A 258 -14.37 -0.11 -5.23
CA TYR A 258 -15.48 0.51 -5.91
C TYR A 258 -15.28 0.43 -7.41
N VAL A 259 -16.37 0.26 -8.14
CA VAL A 259 -16.42 0.51 -9.58
C VAL A 259 -17.57 1.48 -9.78
N THR A 260 -17.27 2.67 -10.29
CA THR A 260 -18.23 3.74 -10.44
C THR A 260 -18.43 4.03 -11.92
N CYS A 261 -19.69 3.98 -12.39
CA CYS A 261 -20.06 4.42 -13.73
C CYS A 261 -20.67 5.82 -13.68
N TYR A 262 -20.25 6.64 -14.64
CA TYR A 262 -20.70 8.01 -14.82
C TYR A 262 -21.74 8.09 -15.94
N PRO A 263 -22.60 9.13 -15.95
CA PRO A 263 -23.61 9.36 -16.99
C PRO A 263 -23.09 9.33 -18.42
N ASN A 264 -21.83 9.74 -18.62
CA ASN A 264 -21.17 9.79 -19.92
C ASN A 264 -20.58 8.44 -20.36
N SER A 265 -20.96 7.34 -19.72
CA SER A 265 -20.47 5.97 -19.93
C SER A 265 -19.04 5.69 -19.44
N ALA A 266 -18.30 6.70 -18.99
CA ALA A 266 -17.01 6.46 -18.35
C ALA A 266 -17.21 5.61 -17.09
N TYR A 267 -16.20 4.84 -16.74
CA TYR A 267 -16.15 4.19 -15.44
C TYR A 267 -14.73 4.20 -14.88
N ASP A 268 -14.63 4.14 -13.56
CA ASP A 268 -13.39 4.12 -12.80
C ASP A 268 -13.47 3.09 -11.68
N ALA A 269 -12.34 2.46 -11.37
CA ALA A 269 -12.19 1.52 -10.28
C ALA A 269 -11.32 2.13 -9.18
N THR A 270 -11.89 2.34 -7.99
CA THR A 270 -11.18 2.90 -6.84
C THR A 270 -10.92 1.83 -5.79
N TYR A 271 -9.72 1.80 -5.22
CA TYR A 271 -9.31 0.85 -4.20
C TYR A 271 -8.94 1.58 -2.91
N ILE A 272 -9.42 1.09 -1.77
CA ILE A 272 -9.06 1.58 -0.44
C ILE A 272 -8.60 0.39 0.39
N GLU A 273 -7.32 0.35 0.73
CA GLU A 273 -6.77 -0.62 1.69
C GLU A 273 -6.43 0.05 3.02
N ARG A 274 -6.78 -0.63 4.12
CA ARG A 274 -6.45 -0.22 5.48
C ARG A 274 -6.06 -1.45 6.27
N ASP A 275 -4.88 -1.49 6.86
CA ASP A 275 -4.55 -2.54 7.81
C ASP A 275 -5.44 -2.36 9.06
N VAL A 276 -5.67 -3.42 9.84
CA VAL A 276 -6.34 -3.32 11.15
C VAL A 276 -5.34 -2.99 12.26
#